data_AF-A0ABD3E3M0-F1
#
_entry.id   AF-A0ABD3E3M0-F1
#
_cell.length_a   1.000
_cell.length_b   1.000
_cell.length_c   1.000
_cell.angle_alpha   90.00
_cell.angle_beta   90.00
_cell.angle_gamma   90.00
#
_symmetry.space_group_name_H-M   'P 1'
#
loop_
_entity.id
_entity.type
_entity.pdbx_description
1 polymer ?
#
loop_
_entity_poly.entity_id
_entity_poly.type
_entity_poly.pdbx_seq_one_letter_code
_entity_poly.pdbx_strand_id
1 'polypeptide(L)'
;MGRANKGMFFKVTEPISSKLRYNNNSSIPGSHYIPKRLHDPHTNVNRDNKLLFRQRYMNEDRDLYYFSMLRPDKNGLCFKPEKRYSLTNHRFENHSQPSRILGSLDGILCLEDELESGNIVLWNPVTDELKFLPPSSIEPEEDLTDTYFDSAFGFDARSGDYKVVRCVHHRYFYCDDRPIRLTYQFELYSLKNDSWRPILNPVDVEFPAVSIPTNVNGSCYFDFCFKIVSFDFADEVFSVLPLPPIINYRFLCGIDGSTLDLIDYPRKGDRRRYDLWSWKSSKRCWSNVDSFVVEGVERPLLLWGRDKCFLEGNNLELLLFDLKTRELKPLGIKDTPPWRVKSLSRPENKLVPFVESTVSIKGLSKVG
;
A
#
# COMPACT_ATOMS: atom_id res chain seq x y z
N MET A 1 21.15 1.97 51.43
CA MET A 1 19.67 1.87 51.42
C MET A 1 19.20 2.01 49.98
N GLY A 2 18.78 0.91 49.38
CA GLY A 2 18.19 0.92 48.04
C GLY A 2 16.70 1.24 48.07
N ARG A 3 16.17 1.78 46.98
CA ARG A 3 14.76 1.65 46.62
C ARG A 3 14.65 1.21 45.17
N ALA A 4 14.05 0.04 45.01
CA ALA A 4 13.85 -0.68 43.77
C ALA A 4 12.74 -0.06 42.92
N ASN A 5 12.94 -0.08 41.60
CA ASN A 5 11.90 0.09 40.60
C ASN A 5 10.89 -1.07 40.73
N LYS A 6 9.61 -0.75 40.96
CA LYS A 6 8.51 -1.69 40.74
C LYS A 6 8.06 -1.57 39.29
N GLY A 7 8.34 -2.60 38.51
CA GLY A 7 7.75 -2.79 37.18
C GLY A 7 6.24 -2.92 37.29
N MET A 8 5.53 -2.24 36.39
CA MET A 8 4.07 -2.31 36.28
C MET A 8 3.74 -3.44 35.30
N PHE A 9 3.16 -4.53 35.84
CA PHE A 9 2.69 -5.66 35.05
C PHE A 9 1.32 -5.34 34.46
N PHE A 10 1.16 -5.48 33.14
CA PHE A 10 -0.14 -5.45 32.48
C PHE A 10 -0.92 -6.74 32.83
N LYS A 11 -2.15 -6.57 33.31
CA LYS A 11 -3.05 -7.68 33.66
C LYS A 11 -3.84 -8.05 32.40
N VAL A 12 -3.51 -9.19 31.80
CA VAL A 12 -4.25 -9.77 30.66
C VAL A 12 -5.55 -10.38 31.18
N THR A 13 -6.70 -9.90 30.70
CA THR A 13 -8.00 -10.56 30.91
C THR A 13 -8.16 -11.70 29.90
N GLU A 14 -8.60 -12.86 30.39
CA GLU A 14 -8.70 -14.12 29.65
C GLU A 14 -9.66 -14.04 28.43
N PRO A 15 -9.36 -14.73 27.31
CA PRO A 15 -10.23 -14.73 26.14
C PRO A 15 -11.39 -15.72 26.29
N ILE A 16 -12.59 -15.25 25.96
CA ILE A 16 -13.77 -16.09 25.74
C ILE A 16 -13.53 -16.95 24.50
N SER A 17 -13.56 -18.26 24.68
CA SER A 17 -13.31 -19.25 23.62
C SER A 17 -14.45 -19.30 22.60
N SER A 18 -14.16 -19.08 21.32
CA SER A 18 -14.77 -19.88 20.24
C SER A 18 -13.96 -19.79 18.92
N LYS A 19 -13.31 -20.92 18.60
CA LYS A 19 -12.76 -21.39 17.31
C LYS A 19 -12.27 -20.33 16.30
N LEU A 20 -11.09 -19.79 16.55
CA LEU A 20 -10.20 -19.24 15.51
C LEU A 20 -9.73 -20.37 14.56
N ARG A 21 -9.66 -20.11 13.26
CA ARG A 21 -8.73 -20.81 12.36
C ARG A 21 -7.44 -20.00 12.27
N TYR A 22 -6.63 -20.10 13.32
CA TYR A 22 -5.26 -19.61 13.32
C TYR A 22 -4.40 -20.67 12.62
N ASN A 23 -3.72 -20.32 11.53
CA ASN A 23 -2.78 -21.25 10.91
C ASN A 23 -1.34 -20.73 11.08
N ASN A 24 -0.67 -21.19 12.15
CA ASN A 24 0.78 -21.02 12.30
C ASN A 24 1.59 -21.77 11.24
N ASN A 25 0.94 -22.64 10.45
CA ASN A 25 1.53 -23.46 9.40
C ASN A 25 1.08 -23.03 7.98
N SER A 26 0.77 -21.75 7.75
CA SER A 26 0.54 -21.28 6.37
C SER A 26 1.85 -21.32 5.57
N SER A 27 2.09 -22.42 4.86
CA SER A 27 2.73 -22.34 3.56
C SER A 27 1.90 -21.38 2.70
N ILE A 28 2.53 -20.54 1.86
CA ILE A 28 1.81 -19.99 0.70
C ILE A 28 1.08 -21.18 0.06
N PRO A 29 -0.25 -21.12 -0.18
CA PRO A 29 -0.92 -22.20 -0.88
C PRO A 29 -0.15 -22.46 -2.17
N GLY A 30 0.44 -23.66 -2.29
CA GLY A 30 1.16 -24.05 -3.50
C GLY A 30 0.22 -23.85 -4.68
N SER A 31 0.68 -23.14 -5.70
CA SER A 31 -0.03 -22.77 -6.95
C SER A 31 -1.26 -23.64 -7.20
N HIS A 32 -2.43 -23.16 -6.79
CA HIS A 32 -3.68 -23.78 -7.23
C HIS A 32 -3.88 -23.36 -8.69
N TYR A 33 -4.04 -24.36 -9.55
CA TYR A 33 -4.16 -24.26 -11.00
C TYR A 33 -5.05 -23.08 -11.40
N ILE A 34 -4.44 -22.02 -11.94
CA ILE A 34 -5.14 -20.86 -12.51
C ILE A 34 -5.73 -21.32 -13.84
N PRO A 35 -7.07 -21.32 -14.02
CA PRO A 35 -7.65 -21.57 -15.32
C PRO A 35 -7.09 -20.52 -16.30
N LYS A 36 -6.50 -20.97 -17.42
CA LYS A 36 -6.08 -20.11 -18.53
C LYS A 36 -7.31 -19.37 -19.10
N ARG A 37 -7.66 -18.23 -18.50
CA ARG A 37 -8.45 -17.12 -19.07
C ARG A 37 -8.54 -15.99 -18.03
N LEU A 38 -7.96 -14.84 -18.39
CA LEU A 38 -8.17 -13.49 -17.86
C LEU A 38 -7.53 -13.06 -16.52
N HIS A 39 -7.11 -13.93 -15.59
CA HIS A 39 -6.66 -13.48 -14.26
C HIS A 39 -5.34 -14.09 -13.77
N ASP A 40 -4.34 -14.23 -14.64
CA ASP A 40 -3.02 -14.67 -14.20
C ASP A 40 -2.27 -13.47 -13.56
N PRO A 41 -1.89 -13.50 -12.27
CA PRO A 41 -1.02 -12.49 -11.66
C PRO A 41 0.32 -12.36 -12.41
N HIS A 42 0.73 -13.40 -13.14
CA HIS A 42 1.90 -13.39 -14.02
C HIS A 42 1.67 -12.64 -15.35
N THR A 43 0.42 -12.34 -15.73
CA THR A 43 0.11 -11.58 -16.97
C THR A 43 0.03 -10.07 -16.77
N ASN A 44 -0.09 -9.58 -15.53
CA ASN A 44 0.00 -8.16 -15.21
C ASN A 44 1.43 -7.67 -15.00
N VAL A 45 2.45 -8.46 -15.38
CA VAL A 45 3.85 -8.03 -15.41
C VAL A 45 4.56 -8.61 -16.63
N ASN A 46 4.21 -8.10 -17.81
CA ASN A 46 5.09 -8.18 -18.97
C ASN A 46 6.05 -6.98 -18.93
N ARG A 47 7.26 -7.09 -19.49
CA ARG A 47 8.20 -5.94 -19.60
C ARG A 47 7.64 -4.77 -20.41
N ASP A 48 6.52 -5.00 -21.10
CA ASP A 48 5.73 -3.99 -21.82
C ASP A 48 4.80 -3.17 -20.92
N ASN A 49 4.67 -3.52 -19.64
CA ASN A 49 3.73 -2.85 -18.75
C ASN A 49 4.19 -1.43 -18.45
N LYS A 50 3.21 -0.54 -18.46
CA LYS A 50 3.43 0.88 -18.26
C LYS A 50 3.43 1.16 -16.75
N LEU A 51 3.92 2.33 -16.37
CA LEU A 51 3.81 2.82 -15.01
C LEU A 51 2.89 4.03 -14.99
N LEU A 52 2.15 4.22 -13.91
CA LEU A 52 1.51 5.51 -13.63
C LEU A 52 2.26 6.19 -12.48
N PHE A 53 2.78 7.39 -12.77
CA PHE A 53 3.40 8.26 -11.79
C PHE A 53 2.43 9.38 -11.40
N ARG A 54 1.98 9.36 -10.14
CA ARG A 54 1.09 10.38 -9.57
C ARG A 54 1.89 11.60 -9.11
N GLN A 55 1.63 12.72 -9.77
CA GLN A 55 2.26 14.00 -9.53
C GLN A 55 1.25 15.03 -9.03
N ARG A 56 1.75 15.95 -8.22
CA ARG A 56 1.03 17.10 -7.68
C ARG A 56 1.22 18.31 -8.57
N TYR A 57 0.20 19.13 -8.64
CA TYR A 57 0.31 20.53 -9.05
C TYR A 57 -0.55 21.39 -8.13
N MET A 58 -0.05 22.58 -7.84
CA MET A 58 -0.69 23.53 -6.93
C MET A 58 -1.80 24.26 -7.66
N ASN A 59 -2.96 24.41 -7.01
CA ASN A 59 -3.99 25.35 -7.44
C ASN A 59 -4.49 26.15 -6.22
N GLU A 60 -4.11 27.43 -6.16
CA GLU A 60 -4.46 28.50 -5.21
C GLU A 60 -4.49 28.10 -3.71
N ASP A 61 -5.35 27.16 -3.30
CA ASP A 61 -5.52 26.69 -1.92
C ASP A 61 -5.67 25.15 -1.75
N ARG A 62 -5.42 24.34 -2.79
CA ARG A 62 -5.50 22.87 -2.71
C ARG A 62 -4.44 22.15 -3.56
N ASP A 63 -4.03 20.98 -3.08
CA ASP A 63 -3.24 20.03 -3.87
C ASP A 63 -4.16 19.33 -4.88
N LEU A 64 -3.78 19.36 -6.16
CA LEU A 64 -4.41 18.60 -7.23
C LEU A 64 -3.44 17.58 -7.80
N TYR A 65 -3.99 16.47 -8.31
CA TYR A 65 -3.19 15.34 -8.76
C TYR A 65 -3.46 14.98 -10.22
N TYR A 66 -2.41 14.58 -10.91
CA TYR A 66 -2.47 13.94 -12.22
C TYR A 66 -1.51 12.76 -12.27
N PHE A 67 -1.70 11.91 -13.26
CA PHE A 67 -0.96 10.68 -13.44
C PHE A 67 -0.28 10.72 -14.80
N SER A 68 1.05 10.71 -14.80
CA SER A 68 1.85 10.55 -16.01
C SER A 68 2.07 9.07 -16.27
N MET A 69 1.58 8.60 -17.41
CA MET A 69 1.86 7.26 -17.90
C MET A 69 3.26 7.20 -18.47
N LEU A 70 4.10 6.38 -17.86
CA LEU A 70 5.47 6.17 -18.26
C LEU A 70 5.57 4.86 -19.02
N ARG A 71 6.19 4.94 -20.20
CA ARG A 71 6.45 3.77 -21.04
C ARG A 71 7.93 3.41 -20.96
N PRO A 72 8.29 2.12 -20.79
CA PRO A 72 9.66 1.69 -20.97
C PRO A 72 10.11 1.92 -22.42
N ASP A 73 11.35 2.34 -22.62
CA ASP A 73 11.96 2.37 -23.95
C ASP A 73 12.14 0.95 -24.52
N LYS A 74 12.49 0.86 -25.80
CA LYS A 74 12.64 -0.44 -26.50
C LYS A 74 13.67 -1.37 -25.85
N ASN A 75 14.58 -0.84 -25.04
CA ASN A 75 15.63 -1.59 -24.37
C ASN A 75 15.30 -1.86 -22.89
N GLY A 76 14.18 -1.32 -22.37
CA GLY A 76 13.81 -1.35 -20.95
C GLY A 76 14.77 -0.58 -20.04
N LEU A 77 15.57 0.33 -20.60
CA LEU A 77 16.63 1.06 -19.90
C LEU A 77 16.19 2.41 -19.37
N CYS A 78 15.13 2.99 -19.93
CA CYS A 78 14.63 4.30 -19.56
C CYS A 78 13.10 4.33 -19.65
N PHE A 79 12.49 5.31 -18.99
CA PHE A 79 11.05 5.54 -19.00
C PHE A 79 10.75 6.96 -19.44
N LYS A 80 9.75 7.13 -20.30
CA LYS A 80 9.33 8.45 -20.79
C LYS A 80 7.83 8.66 -20.62
N PRO A 81 7.38 9.89 -20.32
CA PRO A 81 5.96 10.19 -20.28
C PRO A 81 5.34 10.05 -21.68
N GLU A 82 4.24 9.31 -21.77
CA GLU A 82 3.49 9.05 -23.01
C GLU A 82 2.14 9.78 -22.99
N LYS A 83 1.46 9.77 -21.84
CA LYS A 83 0.10 10.30 -21.69
C LYS A 83 -0.11 10.82 -20.26
N ARG A 84 -0.97 11.82 -20.11
CA ARG A 84 -1.41 12.34 -18.81
C ARG A 84 -2.88 12.02 -18.59
N TYR A 85 -3.20 11.52 -17.41
CA TYR A 85 -4.56 11.40 -16.90
C TYR A 85 -4.73 12.36 -15.75
N SER A 86 -5.85 13.08 -15.70
CA SER A 86 -6.16 13.96 -14.59
C SER A 86 -7.48 13.53 -14.00
N LEU A 87 -7.56 13.49 -12.68
CA LEU A 87 -8.81 13.26 -11.99
C LEU A 87 -9.59 14.59 -11.94
N THR A 88 -10.07 15.03 -13.08
CA THR A 88 -10.85 16.29 -13.20
C THR A 88 -12.32 15.97 -13.09
N ASN A 89 -12.83 15.86 -11.86
CA ASN A 89 -14.26 15.72 -11.65
C ASN A 89 -14.79 16.82 -10.72
N HIS A 90 -15.79 17.55 -11.22
CA HIS A 90 -16.66 18.47 -10.48
C HIS A 90 -17.28 17.80 -9.23
N ARG A 91 -17.39 16.47 -9.19
CA ARG A 91 -17.86 15.72 -8.01
C ARG A 91 -16.95 15.80 -6.79
N PHE A 92 -15.71 16.28 -6.92
CA PHE A 92 -14.82 16.59 -5.80
C PHE A 92 -14.84 18.08 -5.43
N GLU A 93 -15.86 18.84 -5.84
CA GLU A 93 -16.01 20.26 -5.49
C GLU A 93 -16.05 20.48 -3.97
N ASN A 94 -16.60 19.52 -3.21
CA ASN A 94 -16.71 19.59 -1.76
C ASN A 94 -15.75 18.64 -0.99
N HIS A 95 -14.88 17.91 -1.70
CA HIS A 95 -13.95 16.94 -1.10
C HIS A 95 -12.52 17.14 -1.60
N SER A 96 -11.52 16.81 -0.79
CA SER A 96 -10.14 16.69 -1.26
C SER A 96 -10.05 15.63 -2.36
N GLN A 97 -9.17 15.85 -3.34
CA GLN A 97 -8.92 14.81 -4.34
C GLN A 97 -8.19 13.64 -3.67
N PRO A 98 -8.64 12.40 -3.90
CA PRO A 98 -7.96 11.24 -3.35
C PRO A 98 -6.57 11.12 -3.96
N SER A 99 -5.58 11.03 -3.09
CA SER A 99 -4.17 11.17 -3.46
C SER A 99 -3.39 9.88 -3.24
N ARG A 100 -3.84 9.00 -2.34
CA ARG A 100 -3.12 7.77 -2.00
C ARG A 100 -3.55 6.64 -2.94
N ILE A 101 -2.58 6.02 -3.62
CA ILE A 101 -2.84 4.85 -4.46
C ILE A 101 -2.78 3.59 -3.59
N LEU A 102 -3.91 2.90 -3.44
CA LEU A 102 -4.03 1.62 -2.72
C LEU A 102 -3.64 0.42 -3.59
N GLY A 103 -3.71 0.57 -4.91
CA GLY A 103 -3.31 -0.45 -5.88
C GLY A 103 -3.84 -0.17 -7.29
N SER A 104 -3.35 -0.94 -8.25
CA SER A 104 -3.85 -0.99 -9.62
C SER A 104 -4.09 -2.44 -10.03
N LEU A 105 -5.31 -2.75 -10.50
CA LEU A 105 -5.70 -4.07 -10.98
C LEU A 105 -6.58 -3.92 -12.21
N ASP A 106 -6.25 -4.63 -13.29
CA ASP A 106 -7.01 -4.68 -14.55
C ASP A 106 -7.37 -3.29 -15.12
N GLY A 107 -6.45 -2.33 -14.95
CA GLY A 107 -6.57 -0.92 -15.36
C GLY A 107 -7.46 -0.05 -14.46
N ILE A 108 -7.94 -0.58 -13.34
CA ILE A 108 -8.65 0.15 -12.30
C ILE A 108 -7.64 0.57 -11.23
N LEU A 109 -7.61 1.86 -10.92
CA LEU A 109 -6.93 2.43 -9.77
C LEU A 109 -7.89 2.48 -8.59
N CYS A 110 -7.41 2.06 -7.42
CA CYS A 110 -8.09 2.30 -6.16
C CYS A 110 -7.36 3.42 -5.41
N LEU A 111 -8.07 4.53 -5.20
CA LEU A 111 -7.53 5.74 -4.60
C LEU A 111 -8.24 6.03 -3.28
N GLU A 112 -7.49 6.49 -2.29
CA GLU A 112 -7.98 6.88 -0.96
C GLU A 112 -7.66 8.36 -0.70
N ASP A 113 -8.64 9.07 -0.13
CA ASP A 113 -8.46 10.42 0.39
C ASP A 113 -7.53 10.43 1.62
N GLU A 114 -6.64 11.42 1.67
CA GLU A 114 -5.68 11.61 2.75
C GLU A 114 -6.28 12.25 4.02
N LEU A 115 -7.54 12.68 3.96
CA LEU A 115 -8.25 13.25 5.12
C LEU A 115 -8.91 12.18 5.99
N GLU A 116 -9.38 12.60 7.16
CA GLU A 116 -10.13 11.81 8.16
C GLU A 116 -11.36 11.08 7.58
N SER A 117 -11.81 11.46 6.38
CA SER A 117 -12.95 10.81 5.72
C SER A 117 -12.65 9.37 5.27
N GLY A 118 -11.39 9.06 4.93
CA GLY A 118 -11.00 7.75 4.40
C GLY A 118 -11.75 7.34 3.13
N ASN A 119 -12.31 8.30 2.39
CA ASN A 119 -13.12 8.01 1.22
C ASN A 119 -12.31 7.29 0.15
N ILE A 120 -12.84 6.19 -0.37
CA ILE A 120 -12.22 5.41 -1.43
C ILE A 120 -12.99 5.58 -2.73
N VAL A 121 -12.25 5.77 -3.82
CA VAL A 121 -12.78 5.78 -5.18
C VAL A 121 -12.03 4.78 -6.05
N LEU A 122 -12.79 4.02 -6.82
CA LEU A 122 -12.28 3.25 -7.95
C LEU A 122 -12.35 4.14 -9.19
N TRP A 123 -11.25 4.23 -9.93
CA TRP A 123 -11.14 5.02 -11.15
C TRP A 123 -10.49 4.21 -12.25
N ASN A 124 -11.10 4.17 -13.43
CA ASN A 124 -10.44 3.69 -14.64
C ASN A 124 -9.98 4.91 -15.44
N PRO A 125 -8.66 5.22 -15.50
CA PRO A 125 -8.16 6.39 -16.21
C PRO A 125 -8.43 6.38 -17.73
N VAL A 126 -8.60 5.19 -18.32
CA VAL A 126 -8.81 5.04 -19.78
C VAL A 126 -10.25 5.35 -20.17
N THR A 127 -11.22 4.87 -19.38
CA THR A 127 -12.65 5.09 -19.63
C THR A 127 -13.21 6.31 -18.88
N ASP A 128 -12.42 6.87 -17.97
CA ASP A 128 -12.81 7.90 -17.00
C ASP A 128 -14.03 7.52 -16.13
N GLU A 129 -14.27 6.22 -15.95
CA GLU A 129 -15.30 5.74 -15.05
C GLU A 129 -14.85 5.84 -13.59
N LEU A 130 -15.79 6.27 -12.73
CA LEU A 130 -15.58 6.43 -11.30
C LEU A 130 -16.67 5.69 -10.51
N LYS A 131 -16.27 5.04 -9.42
CA LYS A 131 -17.17 4.52 -8.38
C LYS A 131 -16.65 4.90 -7.02
N PHE A 132 -17.46 5.66 -6.28
CA PHE A 132 -17.23 5.92 -4.87
C PHE A 132 -17.68 4.71 -4.07
N LEU A 133 -16.86 4.29 -3.12
CA LEU A 133 -17.24 3.25 -2.17
C LEU A 133 -18.09 3.88 -1.04
N PRO A 134 -19.01 3.13 -0.42
CA PRO A 134 -19.71 3.60 0.76
C PRO A 134 -18.71 3.92 1.91
N PRO A 135 -19.11 4.78 2.87
CA PRO A 135 -18.32 5.02 4.08
C PRO A 135 -18.04 3.74 4.87
N SER A 136 -17.04 3.81 5.76
CA SER A 136 -16.73 2.74 6.71
C SER A 136 -17.97 2.26 7.46
N SER A 137 -18.10 0.95 7.65
CA SER A 137 -19.13 0.34 8.49
C SER A 137 -18.80 0.38 9.99
N ILE A 138 -17.53 0.65 10.30
CA ILE A 138 -17.05 0.85 11.66
C ILE A 138 -17.41 2.27 12.09
N GLU A 139 -18.29 2.37 13.09
CA GLU A 139 -18.71 3.64 13.68
C GLU A 139 -17.73 4.08 14.77
N PRO A 140 -17.43 5.40 14.86
CA PRO A 140 -16.61 5.93 15.93
C PRO A 140 -17.37 6.04 17.26
N GLU A 141 -16.68 5.80 18.38
CA GLU A 141 -17.21 6.10 19.72
C GLU A 141 -17.30 7.62 19.98
N GLU A 142 -18.16 8.04 20.92
CA GLU A 142 -18.55 9.45 21.17
C GLU A 142 -17.40 10.44 21.46
N ASP A 143 -16.20 9.97 21.81
CA ASP A 143 -15.01 10.78 22.13
C ASP A 143 -13.88 10.69 21.08
N LEU A 144 -14.18 10.23 19.85
CA LEU A 144 -13.18 10.09 18.80
C LEU A 144 -12.49 11.44 18.53
N THR A 145 -11.16 11.45 18.60
CA THR A 145 -10.41 12.63 18.23
C THR A 145 -9.92 12.58 16.79
N ASP A 146 -9.50 11.42 16.31
CA ASP A 146 -8.90 11.29 14.99
C ASP A 146 -9.02 9.85 14.46
N THR A 147 -9.21 9.70 13.15
CA THR A 147 -9.28 8.41 12.46
C THR A 147 -8.25 8.32 11.36
N TYR A 148 -7.53 7.20 11.33
CA TYR A 148 -6.65 6.86 10.22
C TYR A 148 -7.08 5.56 9.58
N PHE A 149 -6.74 5.43 8.30
CA PHE A 149 -7.00 4.23 7.52
C PHE A 149 -5.71 3.69 6.92
N ASP A 150 -5.56 2.38 7.01
CA ASP A 150 -4.57 1.60 6.26
C ASP A 150 -5.32 0.59 5.40
N SER A 151 -5.42 0.88 4.09
CA SER A 151 -6.25 0.14 3.14
C SER A 151 -5.42 -0.54 2.07
N ALA A 152 -5.88 -1.68 1.56
CA ALA A 152 -5.28 -2.40 0.44
C ALA A 152 -6.35 -2.88 -0.53
N PHE A 153 -6.10 -2.68 -1.84
CA PHE A 153 -7.00 -3.11 -2.91
C PHE A 153 -6.53 -4.43 -3.53
N GLY A 154 -7.41 -5.41 -3.64
CA GLY A 154 -7.08 -6.75 -4.12
C GLY A 154 -8.16 -7.41 -4.94
N PHE A 155 -7.82 -8.57 -5.52
CA PHE A 155 -8.74 -9.41 -6.27
C PHE A 155 -8.84 -10.79 -5.60
N ASP A 156 -10.06 -11.16 -5.25
CA ASP A 156 -10.40 -12.52 -4.84
C ASP A 156 -10.63 -13.36 -6.10
N ALA A 157 -9.63 -14.16 -6.47
CA ALA A 157 -9.70 -15.03 -7.64
C ALA A 157 -10.72 -16.18 -7.51
N ARG A 158 -11.09 -16.58 -6.28
CA ARG A 158 -12.05 -17.65 -6.04
C ARG A 158 -13.47 -17.18 -6.31
N SER A 159 -13.84 -16.02 -5.77
CA SER A 159 -15.17 -15.45 -6.03
C SER A 159 -15.20 -14.61 -7.30
N GLY A 160 -14.06 -14.22 -7.85
CA GLY A 160 -13.93 -13.30 -8.98
C GLY A 160 -14.37 -11.89 -8.63
N ASP A 161 -14.03 -11.42 -7.43
CA ASP A 161 -14.49 -10.15 -6.85
C ASP A 161 -13.32 -9.22 -6.54
N TYR A 162 -13.55 -7.93 -6.70
CA TYR A 162 -12.62 -6.91 -6.26
C TYR A 162 -12.95 -6.54 -4.83
N LYS A 163 -11.93 -6.50 -3.98
CA LYS A 163 -12.10 -6.26 -2.56
C LYS A 163 -11.15 -5.19 -2.06
N VAL A 164 -11.57 -4.50 -1.01
CA VAL A 164 -10.70 -3.62 -0.25
C VAL A 164 -10.70 -4.09 1.19
N VAL A 165 -9.54 -4.44 1.72
CA VAL A 165 -9.37 -4.64 3.16
C VAL A 165 -8.86 -3.34 3.75
N ARG A 166 -9.43 -2.94 4.89
CA ARG A 166 -9.10 -1.69 5.56
C ARG A 166 -8.92 -1.93 7.05
N CYS A 167 -7.83 -1.41 7.59
CA CYS A 167 -7.65 -1.24 9.02
C CYS A 167 -8.09 0.19 9.39
N VAL A 168 -9.04 0.29 10.33
CA VAL A 168 -9.54 1.54 10.89
C VAL A 168 -8.85 1.75 12.24
N HIS A 169 -8.19 2.91 12.36
CA HIS A 169 -7.43 3.31 13.54
C HIS A 169 -8.12 4.49 14.20
N HIS A 170 -8.78 4.28 15.33
CA HIS A 170 -9.33 5.39 16.12
C HIS A 170 -8.34 5.82 17.20
N ARG A 171 -8.13 7.13 17.31
CA ARG A 171 -7.37 7.75 18.40
C ARG A 171 -8.29 8.56 19.29
N TYR A 172 -8.17 8.32 20.59
CA TYR A 172 -8.89 9.04 21.62
C TYR A 172 -7.85 9.75 22.49
N PHE A 173 -7.76 11.07 22.35
CA PHE A 173 -6.95 11.92 23.22
C PHE A 173 -7.82 12.40 24.37
N TYR A 174 -7.37 12.16 25.59
CA TYR A 174 -8.05 12.65 26.78
C TYR A 174 -7.37 13.95 27.24
N CYS A 175 -8.16 14.92 27.71
CA CYS A 175 -7.66 16.20 28.21
C CYS A 175 -6.98 16.09 29.59
N ASP A 176 -7.04 14.93 30.22
CA ASP A 176 -6.39 14.61 31.50
C ASP A 176 -5.18 13.69 31.28
N ASP A 177 -4.44 13.35 32.34
CA ASP A 177 -3.26 12.47 32.28
C ASP A 177 -3.57 11.00 31.89
N ARG A 178 -4.74 10.71 31.30
CA ARG A 178 -5.08 9.37 30.81
C ARG A 178 -4.23 9.02 29.58
N PRO A 179 -3.81 7.75 29.45
CA PRO A 179 -3.10 7.31 28.26
C PRO A 179 -4.00 7.39 27.02
N ILE A 180 -3.41 7.74 25.88
CA ILE A 180 -4.09 7.71 24.58
C ILE A 180 -4.64 6.31 24.36
N ARG A 181 -5.94 6.19 24.10
CA ARG A 181 -6.55 4.93 23.69
C ARG A 181 -6.48 4.82 22.18
N LEU A 182 -6.02 3.67 21.69
CA LEU A 182 -5.97 3.32 20.28
C LEU A 182 -6.81 2.07 20.06
N THR A 183 -7.70 2.10 19.07
CA THR A 183 -8.43 0.90 18.64
C THR A 183 -8.10 0.59 17.19
N TYR A 184 -8.07 -0.71 16.89
CA TYR A 184 -7.72 -1.27 15.60
C TYR A 184 -8.81 -2.25 15.21
N GLN A 185 -9.54 -1.93 14.15
CA GLN A 185 -10.60 -2.77 13.63
C GLN A 185 -10.39 -2.97 12.13
N PHE A 186 -10.81 -4.13 11.64
CA PHE A 186 -10.67 -4.45 10.22
C PHE A 186 -12.05 -4.59 9.59
N GLU A 187 -12.19 -4.09 8.38
CA GLU A 187 -13.36 -4.31 7.53
C GLU A 187 -12.94 -4.72 6.12
N LEU A 188 -13.84 -5.41 5.43
CA LEU A 188 -13.67 -5.86 4.06
C LEU A 188 -14.83 -5.37 3.20
N TYR A 189 -14.50 -4.61 2.17
CA TYR A 189 -15.43 -4.24 1.11
C TYR A 189 -15.43 -5.30 0.02
N SER A 190 -16.61 -5.61 -0.50
CA SER A 190 -16.82 -6.42 -1.70
C SER A 190 -17.46 -5.56 -2.79
N LEU A 191 -16.84 -5.49 -3.97
CA LEU A 191 -17.38 -4.73 -5.10
C LEU A 191 -18.66 -5.35 -5.64
N LYS A 192 -18.76 -6.68 -5.63
CA LYS A 192 -19.98 -7.40 -6.02
C LYS A 192 -21.17 -7.12 -5.12
N ASN A 193 -20.94 -7.03 -3.81
CA ASN A 193 -22.01 -6.81 -2.82
C ASN A 193 -22.20 -5.33 -2.48
N ASP A 194 -21.36 -4.46 -3.03
CA ASP A 194 -21.31 -3.02 -2.78
C ASP A 194 -21.43 -2.62 -1.29
N SER A 195 -20.76 -3.38 -0.42
CA SER A 195 -20.90 -3.22 1.03
C SER A 195 -19.62 -3.58 1.77
N TRP A 196 -19.43 -2.89 2.88
CA TRP A 196 -18.46 -3.23 3.90
C TRP A 196 -19.04 -4.26 4.86
N ARG A 197 -18.17 -5.08 5.42
CA ARG A 197 -18.46 -5.87 6.60
C ARG A 197 -17.26 -5.90 7.54
N PRO A 198 -17.48 -5.92 8.86
CA PRO A 198 -16.40 -6.13 9.80
C PRO A 198 -15.78 -7.51 9.59
N ILE A 199 -14.47 -7.59 9.76
CA ILE A 199 -13.72 -8.84 9.81
C ILE A 199 -12.96 -8.88 11.13
N LEU A 200 -12.80 -10.09 11.67
CA LEU A 200 -12.17 -10.26 12.98
C LEU A 200 -10.74 -9.71 12.94
N ASN A 201 -10.39 -8.91 13.96
CA ASN A 201 -9.03 -8.41 14.11
C ASN A 201 -8.10 -9.62 14.37
N PRO A 202 -7.19 -9.93 13.45
CA PRO A 202 -6.37 -11.13 13.53
C PRO A 202 -5.22 -11.04 14.53
N VAL A 203 -4.86 -9.83 14.97
CA VAL A 203 -3.59 -9.56 15.66
C VAL A 203 -3.76 -8.39 16.62
N ASP A 204 -3.07 -8.43 17.76
CA ASP A 204 -2.82 -7.23 18.58
C ASP A 204 -1.94 -6.25 17.76
N VAL A 205 -2.58 -5.48 16.89
CA VAL A 205 -1.96 -4.36 16.19
C VAL A 205 -1.96 -3.20 17.16
N GLU A 206 -0.77 -2.74 17.53
CA GLU A 206 -0.60 -1.67 18.54
C GLU A 206 -0.20 -0.34 17.88
N PHE A 207 0.19 -0.37 16.61
CA PHE A 207 0.73 0.76 15.87
C PHE A 207 0.16 0.84 14.45
N PRO A 208 -0.02 2.05 13.87
CA PRO A 208 -0.42 2.22 12.48
C PRO A 208 0.64 1.65 11.52
N ALA A 209 0.25 1.40 10.26
CA ALA A 209 1.20 0.91 9.29
C ALA A 209 2.28 1.97 9.00
N VAL A 210 3.54 1.54 8.91
CA VAL A 210 4.69 2.40 8.62
C VAL A 210 5.02 2.48 7.14
N SER A 211 4.54 1.51 6.35
CA SER A 211 4.64 1.51 4.90
C SER A 211 3.27 1.33 4.27
N ILE A 212 3.18 1.62 2.98
CA ILE A 212 1.94 1.44 2.25
C ILE A 212 1.73 -0.05 2.01
N PRO A 213 0.50 -0.56 2.12
CA PRO A 213 0.23 -1.96 1.88
C PRO A 213 0.63 -2.38 0.47
N THR A 214 1.20 -3.57 0.36
CA THR A 214 1.71 -4.11 -0.89
C THR A 214 0.95 -5.36 -1.27
N ASN A 215 0.57 -5.51 -2.54
CA ASN A 215 -0.06 -6.74 -3.04
C ASN A 215 0.96 -7.65 -3.73
N VAL A 216 0.92 -8.94 -3.38
CA VAL A 216 1.73 -10.01 -3.98
C VAL A 216 0.89 -11.28 -4.04
N ASN A 217 0.78 -11.91 -5.22
CA ASN A 217 0.09 -13.19 -5.43
C ASN A 217 -1.31 -13.28 -4.79
N GLY A 218 -2.14 -12.24 -4.91
CA GLY A 218 -3.51 -12.26 -4.37
C GLY A 218 -3.61 -12.08 -2.85
N SER A 219 -2.50 -11.74 -2.18
CA SER A 219 -2.50 -11.30 -0.79
C SER A 219 -1.96 -9.86 -0.68
N CYS A 220 -2.49 -9.07 0.26
CA CYS A 220 -1.86 -7.81 0.65
C CYS A 220 -1.01 -7.99 1.90
N TYR A 221 -0.07 -7.08 2.12
CA TYR A 221 0.86 -7.10 3.25
C TYR A 221 0.96 -5.70 3.85
N PHE A 222 0.66 -5.60 5.15
CA PHE A 222 0.75 -4.42 5.98
C PHE A 222 1.99 -4.47 6.86
N ASP A 223 2.72 -3.36 6.94
CA ASP A 223 3.89 -3.23 7.78
C ASP A 223 3.54 -2.47 9.08
N PHE A 224 3.25 -3.17 10.17
CA PHE A 224 2.82 -2.57 11.46
C PHE A 224 3.98 -2.47 12.47
N CYS A 225 5.06 -1.75 12.13
CA CYS A 225 6.26 -1.49 12.97
C CYS A 225 7.08 -2.74 13.37
N PHE A 226 6.47 -3.71 14.04
CA PHE A 226 7.13 -4.86 14.66
C PHE A 226 6.82 -6.20 13.96
N LYS A 227 5.86 -6.18 13.04
CA LYS A 227 5.38 -7.37 12.35
C LYS A 227 4.83 -6.99 10.97
N ILE A 228 4.93 -7.91 10.03
CA ILE A 228 4.23 -7.81 8.75
C ILE A 228 2.97 -8.66 8.86
N VAL A 229 1.81 -8.08 8.60
CA VAL A 229 0.52 -8.78 8.60
C VAL A 229 0.07 -8.91 7.15
N SER A 230 -0.17 -10.13 6.69
CA SER A 230 -0.74 -10.37 5.37
C SER A 230 -2.22 -10.69 5.46
N PHE A 231 -2.98 -10.38 4.41
CA PHE A 231 -4.36 -10.81 4.22
C PHE A 231 -4.52 -11.44 2.84
N ASP A 232 -4.97 -12.68 2.78
CA ASP A 232 -5.31 -13.37 1.54
C ASP A 232 -6.73 -13.03 1.10
N PHE A 233 -6.93 -12.49 -0.10
CA PHE A 233 -8.27 -12.05 -0.53
C PHE A 233 -9.23 -13.21 -0.88
N ALA A 234 -8.70 -14.37 -1.25
CA ALA A 234 -9.47 -15.52 -1.69
C ALA A 234 -9.89 -16.46 -0.54
N ASP A 235 -8.99 -16.63 0.43
CA ASP A 235 -9.25 -17.35 1.67
C ASP A 235 -9.78 -16.45 2.79
N GLU A 236 -9.61 -15.13 2.67
CA GLU A 236 -9.94 -14.14 3.69
C GLU A 236 -9.28 -14.43 5.04
N VAL A 237 -8.03 -14.90 4.97
CA VAL A 237 -7.24 -15.30 6.13
C VAL A 237 -6.07 -14.35 6.31
N PHE A 238 -5.86 -13.95 7.56
CA PHE A 238 -4.67 -13.21 7.95
C PHE A 238 -3.51 -14.13 8.33
N SER A 239 -2.28 -13.67 8.10
CA SER A 239 -1.06 -14.33 8.59
C SER A 239 -0.06 -13.29 9.08
N VAL A 240 0.83 -13.70 9.99
CA VAL A 240 1.88 -12.85 10.52
C VAL A 240 3.23 -13.36 10.03
N LEU A 241 4.02 -12.46 9.46
CA LEU A 241 5.39 -12.70 9.03
C LEU A 241 6.35 -12.00 10.00
N PRO A 242 7.48 -12.63 10.34
CA PRO A 242 8.55 -11.95 11.06
C PRO A 242 9.14 -10.86 10.18
N LEU A 243 9.75 -9.86 10.80
CA LEU A 243 10.56 -8.87 10.09
C LEU A 243 11.93 -9.46 9.74
N PRO A 244 12.60 -8.96 8.69
CA PRO A 244 14.03 -9.18 8.54
C PRO A 244 14.80 -8.57 9.73
N PRO A 245 16.10 -8.89 9.91
CA PRO A 245 16.94 -8.30 10.96
C PRO A 245 17.32 -6.85 10.58
N ILE A 246 16.34 -5.95 10.62
CA ILE A 246 16.43 -4.57 10.14
C ILE A 246 16.02 -3.57 11.22
N ILE A 247 16.52 -2.33 11.09
CA ILE A 247 16.40 -1.30 12.14
C ILE A 247 16.01 0.09 11.60
N ASN A 248 15.80 0.25 10.29
CA ASN A 248 15.57 1.56 9.68
C ASN A 248 14.15 1.68 9.07
N TYR A 249 14.00 2.63 8.13
CA TYR A 249 12.78 2.82 7.37
C TYR A 249 12.62 1.70 6.36
N ARG A 250 11.36 1.36 6.08
CA ARG A 250 11.01 0.21 5.26
C ARG A 250 10.12 0.62 4.12
N PHE A 251 10.44 0.05 2.97
CA PHE A 251 9.57 0.07 1.81
C PHE A 251 9.26 -1.37 1.42
N LEU A 252 8.04 -1.80 1.70
CA LEU A 252 7.53 -3.08 1.25
C LEU A 252 7.16 -2.98 -0.23
N CYS A 253 7.48 -4.01 -1.00
CA CYS A 253 7.20 -4.03 -2.42
C CYS A 253 7.02 -5.46 -2.95
N GLY A 254 6.24 -5.58 -4.03
CA GLY A 254 5.98 -6.85 -4.70
C GLY A 254 6.71 -6.84 -6.03
N ILE A 255 7.83 -7.56 -6.15
CA ILE A 255 8.52 -7.59 -7.45
C ILE A 255 7.77 -8.51 -8.39
N ASP A 256 7.33 -7.92 -9.50
CA ASP A 256 6.56 -8.57 -10.55
C ASP A 256 5.32 -9.31 -10.04
N GLY A 257 4.76 -8.84 -8.91
CA GLY A 257 3.61 -9.47 -8.24
C GLY A 257 3.88 -10.87 -7.65
N SER A 258 5.11 -11.38 -7.76
CA SER A 258 5.46 -12.78 -7.54
C SER A 258 6.24 -13.05 -6.25
N THR A 259 7.05 -12.10 -5.81
CA THR A 259 7.82 -12.17 -4.56
C THR A 259 7.52 -10.97 -3.68
N LEU A 260 7.46 -11.23 -2.37
CA LEU A 260 7.41 -10.17 -1.37
C LEU A 260 8.83 -9.75 -1.06
N ASP A 261 9.10 -8.47 -1.27
CA ASP A 261 10.41 -7.86 -1.13
C ASP A 261 10.32 -6.61 -0.23
N LEU A 262 11.44 -6.24 0.37
CA LEU A 262 11.51 -5.15 1.32
C LEU A 262 12.85 -4.42 1.14
N ILE A 263 12.80 -3.09 1.10
CA ILE A 263 14.01 -2.25 1.11
C ILE A 263 14.13 -1.60 2.49
N ASP A 264 15.22 -1.88 3.20
CA ASP A 264 15.62 -1.18 4.43
C ASP A 264 16.56 -0.02 4.07
N TYR A 265 16.30 1.17 4.60
CA TYR A 265 17.10 2.36 4.29
C TYR A 265 17.05 3.40 5.43
N PRO A 266 18.12 4.19 5.64
CA PRO A 266 18.18 5.17 6.72
C PRO A 266 17.26 6.37 6.45
N ARG A 267 16.71 6.96 7.52
CA ARG A 267 15.85 8.15 7.46
C ARG A 267 16.57 9.40 6.95
N LYS A 268 17.85 9.53 7.29
CA LYS A 268 18.66 10.73 7.12
C LYS A 268 20.01 10.36 6.52
N GLY A 269 20.68 11.37 6.00
CA GLY A 269 21.99 11.24 5.35
C GLY A 269 21.85 11.48 3.85
N ASP A 270 22.84 12.11 3.26
CA ASP A 270 22.83 12.37 1.82
C ASP A 270 23.21 11.12 1.03
N ARG A 271 24.22 10.40 1.54
CA ARG A 271 24.64 9.07 1.08
C ARG A 271 23.95 7.99 1.90
N ARG A 272 23.02 7.24 1.29
CA ARG A 272 22.20 6.24 1.97
C ARG A 272 22.48 4.84 1.44
N ARG A 273 22.61 3.88 2.35
CA ARG A 273 22.67 2.45 2.03
C ARG A 273 21.25 1.88 2.02
N TYR A 274 20.95 1.10 1.00
CA TYR A 274 19.69 0.39 0.81
C TYR A 274 19.98 -1.10 0.82
N ASP A 275 19.32 -1.84 1.69
CA ASP A 275 19.42 -3.29 1.78
C ASP A 275 18.12 -3.92 1.27
N LEU A 276 18.23 -4.70 0.20
CA LEU A 276 17.10 -5.40 -0.41
C LEU A 276 16.96 -6.80 0.19
N TRP A 277 15.77 -7.08 0.71
CA TRP A 277 15.40 -8.33 1.35
C TRP A 277 14.27 -8.99 0.57
N SER A 278 14.37 -10.30 0.37
CA SER A 278 13.29 -11.11 -0.24
C SER A 278 12.76 -12.14 0.75
N TRP A 279 11.44 -12.28 0.81
CA TRP A 279 10.78 -13.32 1.60
C TRP A 279 10.89 -14.68 0.90
N LYS A 280 11.40 -15.67 1.61
CA LYS A 280 11.48 -17.06 1.16
C LYS A 280 10.38 -17.86 1.84
N SER A 281 9.23 -17.95 1.18
CA SER A 281 8.03 -18.64 1.70
C SER A 281 8.27 -20.07 2.14
N SER A 282 9.05 -20.84 1.38
CA SER A 282 9.39 -22.24 1.69
C SER A 282 10.16 -22.40 3.00
N LYS A 283 10.99 -21.43 3.35
CA LYS A 283 11.80 -21.42 4.59
C LYS A 283 11.22 -20.52 5.68
N ARG A 284 10.15 -19.78 5.38
CA ARG A 284 9.55 -18.73 6.23
C ARG A 284 10.60 -17.78 6.82
N CYS A 285 11.55 -17.34 5.98
CA CYS A 285 12.61 -16.44 6.39
C CYS A 285 12.90 -15.37 5.35
N TRP A 286 13.48 -14.26 5.80
CA TRP A 286 14.03 -13.24 4.92
C TRP A 286 15.47 -13.57 4.54
N SER A 287 15.87 -13.21 3.32
CA SER A 287 17.26 -13.23 2.88
C SER A 287 17.61 -11.88 2.27
N ASN A 288 18.73 -11.30 2.68
CA ASN A 288 19.31 -10.16 1.95
C ASN A 288 19.76 -10.67 0.58
N VAL A 289 19.29 -10.03 -0.48
CA VAL A 289 19.58 -10.42 -1.87
C VAL A 289 20.47 -9.40 -2.58
N ASP A 290 20.48 -8.15 -2.12
CA ASP A 290 21.35 -7.11 -2.66
C ASP A 290 21.52 -5.95 -1.66
N SER A 291 22.58 -5.16 -1.85
CA SER A 291 22.84 -3.93 -1.11
C SER A 291 23.46 -2.90 -2.04
N PHE A 292 22.97 -1.66 -2.00
CA PHE A 292 23.51 -0.58 -2.81
C PHE A 292 23.52 0.75 -2.06
N VAL A 293 24.33 1.69 -2.54
CA VAL A 293 24.46 3.02 -1.97
C VAL A 293 24.18 4.05 -3.05
N VAL A 294 23.30 5.00 -2.76
CA VAL A 294 22.99 6.12 -3.65
C VAL A 294 23.00 7.42 -2.85
N GLU A 295 23.31 8.51 -3.56
CA GLU A 295 23.36 9.87 -3.03
C GLU A 295 22.23 10.71 -3.62
N GLY A 296 21.77 11.74 -2.92
CA GLY A 296 20.76 12.66 -3.43
C GLY A 296 19.34 12.09 -3.52
N VAL A 297 19.05 11.00 -2.80
CA VAL A 297 17.77 10.27 -2.82
C VAL A 297 17.07 10.35 -1.47
N GLU A 298 15.76 10.54 -1.50
CA GLU A 298 14.91 10.59 -0.32
C GLU A 298 14.29 9.24 0.03
N ARG A 299 13.74 8.50 -0.94
CA ARG A 299 13.09 7.21 -0.67
C ARG A 299 12.91 6.36 -1.94
N PRO A 300 12.76 5.04 -1.80
CA PRO A 300 12.29 4.19 -2.89
C PRO A 300 10.80 4.42 -3.20
N LEU A 301 10.44 4.20 -4.46
CA LEU A 301 9.08 4.31 -4.99
C LEU A 301 8.56 3.02 -5.61
N LEU A 302 9.41 2.23 -6.27
CA LEU A 302 9.02 0.97 -6.92
C LEU A 302 10.25 0.12 -7.24
N LEU A 303 10.13 -1.20 -7.13
CA LEU A 303 11.05 -2.15 -7.77
C LEU A 303 10.40 -2.73 -9.03
N TRP A 304 11.16 -2.76 -10.12
CA TRP A 304 10.67 -3.17 -11.43
C TRP A 304 11.59 -4.21 -12.07
N GLY A 305 11.02 -5.34 -12.52
CA GLY A 305 11.75 -6.36 -13.27
C GLY A 305 12.97 -6.95 -12.55
N ARG A 306 13.00 -6.89 -11.21
CA ARG A 306 14.11 -7.27 -10.30
C ARG A 306 15.45 -6.56 -10.49
N ASP A 307 15.60 -5.70 -11.49
CA ASP A 307 16.87 -5.04 -11.78
C ASP A 307 16.79 -3.51 -11.88
N LYS A 308 15.60 -2.93 -11.69
CA LYS A 308 15.40 -1.49 -11.63
C LYS A 308 14.75 -1.10 -10.32
N CYS A 309 15.25 -0.02 -9.72
CA CYS A 309 14.67 0.63 -8.56
C CYS A 309 14.35 2.08 -8.89
N PHE A 310 13.08 2.45 -8.81
CA PHE A 310 12.65 3.84 -8.92
C PHE A 310 12.77 4.50 -7.55
N LEU A 311 13.34 5.70 -7.56
CA LEU A 311 13.70 6.45 -6.37
C LEU A 311 13.19 7.89 -6.52
N GLU A 312 12.76 8.49 -5.42
CA GLU A 312 12.46 9.92 -5.32
C GLU A 312 13.74 10.66 -4.92
N GLY A 313 14.21 11.57 -5.75
CA GLY A 313 15.35 12.44 -5.44
C GLY A 313 15.00 13.50 -4.39
N ASN A 314 16.03 14.06 -3.74
CA ASN A 314 15.87 15.15 -2.74
C ASN A 314 15.16 16.40 -3.31
N ASN A 315 15.22 16.58 -4.63
CA ASN A 315 14.58 17.66 -5.39
C ASN A 315 13.21 17.26 -5.98
N LEU A 316 12.62 16.15 -5.52
CA LEU A 316 11.37 15.55 -6.02
C LEU A 316 11.42 15.05 -7.46
N GLU A 317 12.62 14.85 -8.01
CA GLU A 317 12.80 14.23 -9.32
C GLU A 317 12.67 12.71 -9.26
N LEU A 318 12.05 12.14 -10.29
CA LEU A 318 11.99 10.70 -10.47
C LEU A 318 13.32 10.18 -11.02
N LEU A 319 13.96 9.30 -10.25
CA LEU A 319 15.25 8.70 -10.57
C LEU A 319 15.09 7.20 -10.81
N LEU A 320 15.89 6.66 -11.71
CA LEU A 320 15.97 5.23 -12.02
C LEU A 320 17.36 4.72 -11.66
N PHE A 321 17.43 3.81 -10.70
CA PHE A 321 18.65 3.10 -10.34
C PHE A 321 18.65 1.71 -10.97
N ASP A 322 19.70 1.39 -11.72
CA ASP A 322 19.92 0.06 -12.26
C ASP A 322 20.72 -0.79 -11.27
N LEU A 323 20.10 -1.86 -10.75
CA LEU A 323 20.72 -2.74 -9.76
C LEU A 323 21.90 -3.54 -10.34
N LYS A 324 21.96 -3.75 -11.65
CA LYS A 324 23.04 -4.50 -12.30
C LYS A 324 24.25 -3.61 -12.61
N THR A 325 24.01 -2.46 -13.23
CA THR A 325 25.09 -1.54 -13.63
C THR A 325 25.51 -0.59 -12.51
N ARG A 326 24.68 -0.46 -11.46
CA ARG A 326 24.82 0.51 -10.37
C ARG A 326 24.78 1.97 -10.83
N GLU A 327 24.17 2.21 -11.99
CA GLU A 327 23.98 3.56 -12.53
C GLU A 327 22.69 4.17 -11.99
N LEU A 328 22.77 5.43 -11.56
CA LEU A 328 21.61 6.27 -11.22
C LEU A 328 21.35 7.24 -12.37
N LYS A 329 20.11 7.26 -12.89
CA LYS A 329 19.71 8.10 -14.01
C LYS A 329 18.51 8.98 -13.65
N PRO A 330 18.58 10.30 -13.82
CA PRO A 330 17.41 11.15 -13.74
C PRO A 330 16.50 10.94 -14.95
N LEU A 331 15.19 10.90 -14.73
CA LEU A 331 14.20 10.79 -15.81
C LEU A 331 13.68 12.14 -16.29
N GLY A 332 14.06 13.25 -15.65
CA GLY A 332 13.61 14.60 -16.01
C GLY A 332 12.15 14.89 -15.66
N ILE A 333 11.54 14.07 -14.80
CA ILE A 333 10.14 14.20 -14.35
C ILE A 333 10.17 14.58 -12.88
N LYS A 334 9.51 15.69 -12.51
CA LYS A 334 9.51 16.20 -11.13
C LYS A 334 8.10 16.27 -10.55
N ASP A 335 7.98 15.94 -9.28
CA ASP A 335 6.78 16.21 -8.48
C ASP A 335 6.85 17.61 -7.85
N THR A 336 5.73 18.09 -7.31
CA THR A 336 5.64 19.39 -6.63
C THR A 336 5.55 19.19 -5.11
N PRO A 337 6.20 20.04 -4.29
CA PRO A 337 6.01 20.01 -2.83
C PRO A 337 4.53 20.20 -2.46
N PRO A 338 4.06 19.61 -1.35
CA PRO A 338 2.68 19.77 -0.92
C PRO A 338 2.42 21.19 -0.41
N TRP A 339 1.21 21.72 -0.61
CA TRP A 339 0.81 23.04 -0.11
C TRP A 339 0.90 23.15 1.43
N ARG A 340 0.51 22.08 2.16
CA ARG A 340 0.68 21.98 3.62
C ARG A 340 1.72 20.93 3.98
N VAL A 341 2.69 21.32 4.83
CA VAL A 341 3.53 20.37 5.56
C VAL A 341 2.66 19.71 6.62
N LYS A 342 1.95 18.64 6.29
CA LYS A 342 1.21 17.87 7.29
C LYS A 342 2.22 17.19 8.22
N SER A 343 2.09 17.48 9.52
CA SER A 343 2.75 16.75 10.60
C SER A 343 2.34 15.27 10.51
N LEU A 344 3.35 14.39 10.45
CA LEU A 344 3.32 12.92 10.26
C LEU A 344 3.34 12.46 8.79
N SER A 345 4.57 12.45 8.29
CA SER A 345 5.12 11.83 7.08
C SER A 345 4.75 10.35 6.89
N ARG A 346 3.54 10.04 6.42
CA ARG A 346 3.27 8.71 5.88
C ARG A 346 3.90 8.59 4.49
N PRO A 347 4.56 7.46 4.15
CA PRO A 347 5.00 7.23 2.79
C PRO A 347 3.79 7.28 1.83
N GLU A 348 3.98 7.86 0.64
CA GLU A 348 2.94 7.98 -0.39
C GLU A 348 3.30 7.09 -1.58
N ASN A 349 2.34 6.32 -2.08
CA ASN A 349 2.53 5.48 -3.26
C ASN A 349 2.37 6.42 -4.45
N LYS A 350 3.49 6.79 -5.05
CA LYS A 350 3.50 7.70 -6.19
C LYS A 350 3.65 6.98 -7.52
N LEU A 351 4.12 5.74 -7.53
CA LEU A 351 4.42 5.01 -8.76
C LEU A 351 3.86 3.59 -8.66
N VAL A 352 3.04 3.21 -9.64
CA VAL A 352 2.44 1.86 -9.69
C VAL A 352 2.53 1.26 -11.10
N PRO A 353 2.67 -0.06 -11.22
CA PRO A 353 2.40 -0.76 -12.47
C PRO A 353 0.99 -0.47 -12.97
N PHE A 354 0.83 -0.33 -14.29
CA PHE A 354 -0.46 -0.02 -14.91
C PHE A 354 -0.60 -0.69 -16.26
N VAL A 355 -1.81 -1.20 -16.51
CA VAL A 355 -2.23 -1.76 -17.79
C VAL A 355 -3.47 -0.97 -18.23
N GLU A 356 -3.46 -0.48 -19.46
CA GLU A 356 -4.65 0.16 -20.03
C GLU A 356 -5.75 -0.87 -20.25
N SER A 357 -6.96 -0.55 -19.82
CA SER A 357 -8.10 -1.45 -19.86
C SER A 357 -9.38 -0.68 -20.12
N THR A 358 -10.27 -1.25 -20.92
CA THR A 358 -11.62 -0.71 -21.16
C THR A 358 -12.67 -1.37 -20.28
N VAL A 359 -12.26 -2.13 -19.26
CA VAL A 359 -13.16 -2.74 -18.27
C VAL A 359 -13.99 -1.65 -17.60
N SER A 360 -15.32 -1.82 -17.64
CA SER A 360 -16.26 -0.93 -16.97
C SER A 360 -16.39 -1.31 -15.50
N ILE A 361 -16.20 -0.34 -14.60
CA ILE A 361 -16.35 -0.51 -13.15
C ILE A 361 -17.82 -0.81 -12.82
N LYS A 362 -18.75 -0.15 -13.52
CA LYS A 362 -20.19 -0.36 -13.34
C LYS A 362 -20.61 -1.79 -13.70
N GLY A 363 -19.93 -2.42 -14.66
CA GLY A 363 -20.16 -3.81 -15.03
C GLY A 363 -19.67 -4.82 -13.98
N LEU A 364 -18.76 -4.41 -13.08
CA LEU A 364 -18.20 -5.26 -12.02
C LEU A 364 -19.04 -5.24 -10.75
N SER A 365 -19.63 -4.08 -10.40
CA SER A 365 -20.67 -3.98 -9.38
C SER A 365 -21.98 -4.47 -9.97
N LYS A 366 -22.36 -5.74 -9.75
CA LYS A 366 -23.69 -6.20 -10.19
C LYS A 366 -24.75 -5.36 -9.49
N VAL A 367 -25.62 -4.73 -10.28
CA VAL A 367 -26.92 -4.23 -9.82
C VAL A 367 -27.68 -5.44 -9.28
N GLY A 368 -27.78 -5.53 -7.96
CA GLY A 368 -28.63 -6.47 -7.23
C GLY A 368 -29.69 -5.67 -6.49
#